data_AF-A0A8T7H8Y1-F1
#
_entry.id   AF-A0A8T7H8Y1-F1
#
_cell.length_a   1.000
_cell.length_b   1.000
_cell.length_c   1.000
_cell.angle_alpha   90.00
_cell.angle_beta   90.00
_cell.angle_gamma   90.00
#
_symmetry.space_group_name_H-M   'P 1'
#
loop_
_entity.id
_entity.type
_entity.pdbx_description
1 polymer ?
#
loop_
_entity_poly.entity_id
_entity_poly.type
_entity_poly.pdbx_seq_one_letter_code
_entity_poly.pdbx_strand_id
1 'polypeptide(L)'
;MKVIEHLNRASEPLISFEIIPPKRGGNFSNLEEVIADIAKYNPPFIDVTSHAAVAEYIDLEDGKHRRVLRRKRPGTLGICSVIQHKYGIDAIPHLLCTGFTREETEDLMIDLNYLGIDNVLAIRGDKNGYQKPVPKGKTRNIFAVDLVHQISDMNHGIYLVQEPNASPTNFCIGVAGYPEKHFEAPNIEIDILNLKKKVDAGASYVVSQLGFDNIKYFS
;
A
#
# COMPACT_ATOMS: atom_id res chain seq x y z
N MET A 1 2.17 16.75 0.56
CA MET A 1 3.21 16.95 -0.49
C MET A 1 3.53 15.60 -1.09
N LYS A 2 3.87 15.53 -2.38
CA LYS A 2 4.21 14.26 -3.02
C LYS A 2 5.62 13.80 -2.62
N VAL A 3 5.84 12.49 -2.52
CA VAL A 3 7.18 11.92 -2.23
C VAL A 3 8.25 12.45 -3.17
N ILE A 4 7.98 12.50 -4.48
CA ILE A 4 8.94 13.02 -5.46
C ILE A 4 9.28 14.50 -5.26
N GLU A 5 8.38 15.29 -4.68
CA GLU A 5 8.63 16.70 -4.37
C GLU A 5 9.53 16.83 -3.15
N HIS A 6 9.34 15.98 -2.12
CA HIS A 6 10.27 15.86 -0.99
C HIS A 6 11.67 15.48 -1.48
N LEU A 7 11.78 14.44 -2.32
CA LEU A 7 13.05 13.97 -2.86
C LEU A 7 13.76 15.03 -3.70
N ASN A 8 13.04 15.74 -4.57
CA ASN A 8 13.62 16.79 -5.42
C ASN A 8 14.09 18.03 -4.65
N ARG A 9 13.52 18.28 -3.46
CA ARG A 9 13.90 19.42 -2.59
C ARG A 9 14.97 19.05 -1.56
N ALA A 10 15.30 17.77 -1.42
CA ALA A 10 16.22 17.30 -0.42
C ALA A 10 17.66 17.78 -0.71
N SER A 11 18.26 18.49 0.25
CA SER A 11 19.68 18.84 0.25
C SER A 11 20.53 17.83 1.02
N GLU A 12 19.89 16.93 1.76
CA GLU A 12 20.47 15.89 2.60
C GLU A 12 19.62 14.61 2.53
N PRO A 13 20.15 13.45 2.96
CA PRO A 13 19.39 12.20 2.96
C PRO A 13 18.11 12.32 3.80
N LEU A 14 16.98 11.90 3.22
CA LEU A 14 15.71 11.85 3.92
C LEU A 14 15.54 10.51 4.64
N ILE A 15 14.94 10.54 5.83
CA ILE A 15 14.59 9.35 6.61
C ILE A 15 13.07 9.29 6.73
N SER A 16 12.46 8.25 6.17
CA SER A 16 11.04 7.92 6.34
C SER A 16 10.87 6.67 7.18
N PHE A 17 9.64 6.43 7.65
CA PHE A 17 9.31 5.30 8.51
C PHE A 17 8.12 4.53 7.94
N GLU A 18 8.08 3.22 8.18
CA GLU A 18 6.92 2.39 7.90
C GLU A 18 6.34 1.85 9.22
N ILE A 19 5.03 1.96 9.36
CA ILE A 19 4.31 1.47 10.53
C ILE A 19 3.30 0.38 10.20
N ILE A 20 3.10 -0.49 11.19
CA ILE A 20 2.18 -1.62 11.09
C ILE A 20 0.95 -1.34 11.94
N PRO A 21 -0.28 -1.30 11.36
CA PRO A 21 -1.50 -1.10 12.13
C PRO A 21 -1.64 -2.12 13.28
N PRO A 22 -2.26 -1.76 14.41
CA PRO A 22 -2.42 -2.68 15.52
C PRO A 22 -3.27 -3.89 15.12
N LYS A 23 -3.15 -4.98 15.88
CA LYS A 23 -4.05 -6.13 15.69
C LYS A 23 -5.50 -5.69 15.90
N ARG A 24 -6.45 -6.34 15.23
CA ARG A 24 -7.88 -6.06 15.37
C ARG A 24 -8.29 -6.17 16.85
N GLY A 25 -8.84 -5.07 17.38
CA GLY A 25 -9.21 -4.95 18.80
C GLY A 25 -8.05 -4.57 19.73
N GLY A 26 -6.87 -4.31 19.17
CA GLY A 26 -5.71 -3.83 19.90
C GLY A 26 -5.82 -2.35 20.26
N ASN A 27 -4.98 -1.93 21.21
CA ASN A 27 -4.94 -0.55 21.68
C ASN A 27 -4.27 0.37 20.64
N PHE A 28 -4.98 1.42 20.22
CA PHE A 28 -4.46 2.44 19.32
C PHE A 28 -3.45 3.37 20.01
N SER A 29 -3.60 3.63 21.32
CA SER A 29 -2.76 4.57 22.06
C SER A 29 -1.26 4.21 21.99
N ASN A 30 -0.92 2.92 22.02
CA ASN A 30 0.47 2.50 21.89
C ASN A 30 1.07 2.84 20.52
N LEU A 31 0.28 2.74 19.44
CA LEU A 31 0.75 3.15 18.11
C LEU A 31 0.85 4.68 18.02
N GLU A 32 -0.08 5.38 18.64
CA GLU A 32 -0.08 6.84 18.69
C GLU A 32 1.14 7.40 19.44
N GLU A 33 1.56 6.77 20.54
CA GLU A 33 2.80 7.09 21.25
C GLU A 33 4.02 6.91 20.34
N VAL A 34 4.11 5.81 19.59
CA VAL A 34 5.19 5.57 18.62
C VAL A 34 5.20 6.63 17.52
N ILE A 35 4.03 6.99 16.97
CA ILE A 35 3.93 8.05 15.97
C ILE A 35 4.38 9.40 16.56
N ALA A 36 3.97 9.71 17.80
CA ALA A 36 4.38 10.92 18.48
C ALA A 36 5.90 10.99 18.72
N ASP A 37 6.53 9.85 19.03
CA ASP A 37 7.99 9.76 19.18
C ASP A 37 8.71 9.94 17.86
N ILE A 38 8.23 9.31 16.78
CA ILE A 38 8.79 9.44 15.43
C ILE A 38 8.64 10.87 14.90
N ALA A 39 7.50 11.53 15.16
CA ALA A 39 7.22 12.88 14.68
C ALA A 39 8.25 13.93 15.16
N LYS A 40 8.93 13.69 16.30
CA LYS A 40 10.00 14.55 16.81
C LYS A 40 11.19 14.70 15.85
N TYR A 41 11.35 13.74 14.94
CA TYR A 41 12.43 13.73 13.95
C TYR A 41 12.03 14.36 12.60
N ASN A 42 10.82 14.93 12.52
CA ASN A 42 10.30 15.58 11.31
C ASN A 42 10.46 14.74 10.03
N PRO A 43 10.04 13.47 10.00
CA PRO A 43 10.11 12.68 8.78
C PRO A 43 9.23 13.33 7.69
N PRO A 44 9.65 13.30 6.42
CA PRO A 44 8.87 13.87 5.33
C PRO A 44 7.57 13.10 5.10
N PHE A 45 7.58 11.79 5.33
CA PHE A 45 6.41 10.92 5.18
C PHE A 45 6.52 9.63 6.02
N ILE A 46 5.37 9.02 6.28
CA ILE A 46 5.24 7.73 6.98
C ILE A 46 4.34 6.78 6.19
N ASP A 47 4.86 5.60 5.89
CA ASP A 47 4.14 4.51 5.25
C ASP A 47 3.27 3.74 6.26
N VAL A 48 2.06 3.37 5.85
CA VAL A 48 1.13 2.58 6.65
C VAL A 48 0.77 1.30 5.91
N THR A 49 1.27 0.17 6.45
CA THR A 49 1.06 -1.13 5.81
C THR A 49 -0.41 -1.53 5.73
N SER A 50 -0.72 -2.36 4.73
CA SER A 50 -2.04 -2.94 4.53
C SER A 50 -1.94 -4.45 4.53
N HIS A 51 -3.02 -5.11 4.95
CA HIS A 51 -3.03 -6.56 5.16
C HIS A 51 -4.36 -7.11 4.64
N ALA A 52 -4.28 -8.09 3.74
CA ALA A 52 -5.44 -8.82 3.25
C ALA A 52 -6.11 -9.63 4.39
N ALA A 53 -7.39 -9.95 4.22
CA ALA A 53 -8.05 -10.90 5.09
C ALA A 53 -7.43 -12.31 4.91
N VAL A 54 -7.27 -13.03 6.02
CA VAL A 54 -6.80 -14.41 6.03
C VAL A 54 -7.88 -15.34 6.56
N ALA A 55 -7.85 -16.60 6.14
CA ALA A 55 -8.70 -17.64 6.69
C ALA A 55 -8.05 -18.21 7.96
N GLU A 56 -8.79 -18.18 9.06
CA GLU A 56 -8.40 -18.77 10.34
C GLU A 56 -9.44 -19.82 10.72
N TYR A 57 -8.99 -20.90 11.36
CA TYR A 57 -9.88 -21.93 11.89
C TYR A 57 -9.95 -21.77 13.41
N ILE A 58 -11.17 -21.68 13.93
CA ILE A 58 -11.43 -21.58 15.37
C ILE A 58 -12.04 -22.90 15.82
N ASP A 59 -11.49 -23.47 16.89
CA ASP A 59 -12.04 -24.65 17.55
C ASP A 59 -13.33 -24.30 18.28
N LEU A 60 -14.37 -25.08 18.03
CA LEU A 60 -15.65 -24.99 18.72
C LEU A 60 -15.69 -26.01 19.86
N GLU A 61 -16.51 -25.73 20.88
CA GLU A 61 -16.69 -26.61 22.05
C GLU A 61 -17.18 -28.02 21.69
N ASP A 62 -17.84 -28.19 20.54
CA ASP A 62 -18.31 -29.47 20.02
C ASP A 62 -17.23 -30.26 19.23
N GLY A 63 -15.97 -29.81 19.29
CA GLY A 63 -14.84 -30.43 18.60
C GLY A 63 -14.78 -30.16 17.09
N LYS A 64 -15.67 -29.32 16.54
CA LYS A 64 -15.62 -28.90 15.13
C LYS A 64 -14.76 -27.65 14.96
N HIS A 65 -14.29 -27.44 13.74
CA HIS A 65 -13.61 -26.20 13.37
C HIS A 65 -14.54 -25.28 12.58
N ARG A 66 -14.59 -24.00 12.94
CA ARG A 66 -15.23 -22.96 12.15
C ARG A 66 -14.18 -22.13 11.43
N ARG A 67 -14.25 -22.12 10.10
CA ARG A 67 -13.47 -21.20 9.28
C ARG A 67 -14.04 -19.79 9.38
N VAL A 68 -13.20 -18.83 9.75
CA VAL A 68 -13.52 -17.40 9.77
C VAL A 68 -12.56 -16.64 8.85
N LEU A 69 -13.06 -15.60 8.21
CA LEU A 69 -12.25 -14.68 7.41
C LEU A 69 -12.05 -13.41 8.23
N ARG A 70 -10.79 -13.09 8.55
CA ARG A 70 -10.49 -11.91 9.37
C ARG A 70 -9.30 -11.14 8.80
N ARG A 71 -9.48 -9.83 8.69
CA ARG A 71 -8.35 -8.90 8.55
C ARG A 71 -7.72 -8.71 9.93
N LYS A 72 -6.48 -9.22 10.09
CA LYS A 72 -5.72 -9.19 11.34
C LYS A 72 -5.40 -7.76 11.79
N ARG A 73 -5.11 -6.86 10.85
CA ARG A 73 -4.68 -5.48 11.10
C ARG A 73 -5.48 -4.52 10.21
N PRO A 74 -6.71 -4.16 10.60
CA PRO A 74 -7.51 -3.14 9.90
C PRO A 74 -7.07 -1.72 10.32
N GLY A 75 -7.65 -0.70 9.71
CA GLY A 75 -7.53 0.69 10.19
C GLY A 75 -6.52 1.57 9.46
N THR A 76 -5.95 1.12 8.34
CA THR A 76 -4.98 1.89 7.53
C THR A 76 -5.47 3.33 7.26
N LEU A 77 -6.70 3.50 6.76
CA LEU A 77 -7.28 4.83 6.46
C LEU A 77 -7.30 5.76 7.69
N GLY A 78 -7.77 5.26 8.84
CA GLY A 78 -7.83 6.05 10.07
C GLY A 78 -6.45 6.42 10.61
N ILE A 79 -5.48 5.52 10.49
CA ILE A 79 -4.09 5.79 10.87
C ILE A 79 -3.48 6.87 9.96
N CYS A 80 -3.68 6.78 8.64
CA CYS A 80 -3.21 7.80 7.69
C CYS A 80 -3.82 9.18 8.01
N SER A 81 -5.12 9.24 8.30
CA SER A 81 -5.79 10.48 8.72
C SER A 81 -5.17 11.07 9.99
N VAL A 82 -4.86 10.25 11.00
CA VAL A 82 -4.18 10.71 12.22
C VAL A 82 -2.78 11.25 11.90
N ILE A 83 -1.95 10.52 11.15
CA ILE A 83 -0.61 10.99 10.76
C ILE A 83 -0.68 12.35 10.08
N GLN A 84 -1.58 12.51 9.11
CA GLN A 84 -1.63 13.72 8.31
C GLN A 84 -2.24 14.91 9.04
N HIS A 85 -3.39 14.74 9.69
CA HIS A 85 -4.10 15.88 10.29
C HIS A 85 -3.66 16.20 11.71
N LYS A 86 -3.15 15.22 12.47
CA LYS A 86 -2.66 15.47 13.83
C LYS A 86 -1.19 15.84 13.86
N TYR A 87 -0.37 15.21 13.02
CA TYR A 87 1.09 15.41 13.05
C TYR A 87 1.62 16.22 11.86
N GLY A 88 0.80 16.50 10.84
CA GLY A 88 1.23 17.28 9.67
C GLY A 88 2.26 16.56 8.79
N ILE A 89 2.33 15.22 8.89
CA ILE A 89 3.27 14.38 8.14
C ILE A 89 2.51 13.72 6.98
N ASP A 90 3.12 13.65 5.80
CA ASP A 90 2.47 12.98 4.66
C ASP A 90 2.35 11.47 4.92
N ALA A 91 1.14 10.94 4.81
CA ALA A 91 0.89 9.51 4.98
C ALA A 91 0.92 8.76 3.64
N ILE A 92 1.46 7.55 3.64
CA ILE A 92 1.51 6.68 2.45
C ILE A 92 0.83 5.33 2.76
N PRO A 93 -0.48 5.20 2.52
CA PRO A 93 -1.13 3.90 2.61
C PRO A 93 -0.59 2.92 1.57
N HIS A 94 -0.35 1.69 2.00
CA HIS A 94 -0.12 0.58 1.08
C HIS A 94 -1.44 0.10 0.48
N LEU A 95 -1.50 0.01 -0.85
CA LEU A 95 -2.62 -0.54 -1.59
C LEU A 95 -2.26 -1.94 -2.09
N LEU A 96 -3.13 -2.92 -1.82
CA LEU A 96 -2.90 -4.32 -2.18
C LEU A 96 -3.81 -4.75 -3.33
N CYS A 97 -3.25 -5.53 -4.26
CA CYS A 97 -4.03 -6.29 -5.23
C CYS A 97 -4.73 -7.50 -4.56
N THR A 98 -3.97 -8.26 -3.77
CA THR A 98 -4.44 -9.49 -3.15
C THR A 98 -5.42 -9.19 -2.03
N GLY A 99 -6.61 -9.80 -2.10
CA GLY A 99 -7.64 -9.68 -1.06
C GLY A 99 -8.61 -8.52 -1.27
N PHE A 100 -8.43 -7.71 -2.31
CA PHE A 100 -9.28 -6.58 -2.66
C PHE A 100 -9.77 -6.70 -4.10
N THR A 101 -11.01 -6.27 -4.34
CA THR A 101 -11.53 -6.07 -5.70
C THR A 101 -11.14 -4.68 -6.22
N ARG A 102 -11.09 -4.47 -7.54
CA ARG A 102 -10.77 -3.14 -8.12
C ARG A 102 -11.73 -2.07 -7.60
N GLU A 103 -13.00 -2.42 -7.39
CA GLU A 103 -14.04 -1.53 -6.88
C GLU A 103 -13.78 -1.14 -5.42
N GLU A 104 -13.42 -2.09 -4.56
CA GLU A 104 -12.98 -1.82 -3.17
C GLU A 104 -11.73 -0.94 -3.11
N THR A 105 -10.83 -1.05 -4.10
CA THR A 105 -9.66 -0.18 -4.21
C THR A 105 -10.04 1.23 -4.67
N GLU A 106 -10.95 1.36 -5.63
CA GLU A 106 -11.47 2.65 -6.12
C GLU A 106 -12.17 3.43 -5.00
N ASP A 107 -13.07 2.78 -4.25
CA ASP A 107 -13.73 3.37 -3.08
C ASP A 107 -12.70 3.92 -2.07
N LEU A 108 -11.68 3.13 -1.73
CA LEU A 108 -10.63 3.55 -0.81
C LEU A 108 -9.83 4.73 -1.36
N MET A 109 -9.49 4.73 -2.65
CA MET A 109 -8.75 5.85 -3.25
C MET A 109 -9.58 7.14 -3.26
N ILE A 110 -10.89 7.07 -3.44
CA ILE A 110 -11.76 8.25 -3.30
C ILE A 110 -11.69 8.80 -1.87
N ASP A 111 -11.79 7.93 -0.85
CA ASP A 111 -11.65 8.33 0.56
C ASP A 111 -10.28 8.99 0.83
N LEU A 112 -9.20 8.40 0.30
CA LEU A 112 -7.85 8.94 0.44
C LEU A 112 -7.72 10.34 -0.18
N ASN A 113 -8.29 10.52 -1.37
CA ASN A 113 -8.31 11.81 -2.06
C ASN A 113 -9.07 12.88 -1.26
N TYR A 114 -10.21 12.52 -0.65
CA TYR A 114 -10.97 13.44 0.22
C TYR A 114 -10.23 13.83 1.49
N LEU A 115 -9.37 12.96 2.01
CA LEU A 115 -8.49 13.25 3.14
C LEU A 115 -7.26 14.08 2.76
N GLY A 116 -7.03 14.35 1.46
CA GLY A 116 -5.84 15.03 0.98
C GLY A 116 -4.57 14.18 1.04
N ILE A 117 -4.72 12.85 0.99
CA ILE A 117 -3.59 11.93 0.91
C ILE A 117 -3.12 11.89 -0.55
N ASP A 118 -1.94 12.43 -0.81
CA ASP A 118 -1.40 12.55 -2.17
C ASP A 118 -0.53 11.36 -2.60
N ASN A 119 -0.23 10.42 -1.69
CA ASN A 119 0.79 9.37 -1.92
C ASN A 119 0.22 7.99 -1.65
N VAL A 120 0.56 7.01 -2.48
CA VAL A 120 0.16 5.61 -2.27
C VAL A 120 1.30 4.67 -2.66
N LEU A 121 1.44 3.54 -1.97
CA LEU A 121 2.36 2.47 -2.36
C LEU A 121 1.58 1.30 -2.96
N ALA A 122 1.69 1.10 -4.27
CA ALA A 122 1.00 0.04 -5.01
C ALA A 122 1.80 -1.27 -4.99
N ILE A 123 1.26 -2.29 -4.33
CA ILE A 123 1.90 -3.61 -4.22
C ILE A 123 0.91 -4.76 -4.46
N ARG A 124 1.44 -5.93 -4.84
CA ARG A 124 0.60 -7.11 -5.09
C ARG A 124 0.00 -7.66 -3.79
N GLY A 125 0.77 -7.59 -2.70
CA GLY A 125 0.49 -8.32 -1.47
C GLY A 125 0.91 -9.80 -1.55
N ASP A 126 0.92 -10.43 -0.38
CA ASP A 126 1.41 -11.79 -0.19
C ASP A 126 0.32 -12.85 -0.40
N LYS A 127 0.76 -14.04 -0.83
CA LYS A 127 -0.09 -15.22 -0.94
C LYS A 127 -0.23 -15.87 0.44
N ASN A 128 -1.40 -15.72 1.06
CA ASN A 128 -1.63 -16.14 2.45
C ASN A 128 -2.38 -17.48 2.55
N GLY A 129 -2.22 -18.37 1.56
CA GLY A 129 -2.96 -19.64 1.44
C GLY A 129 -4.46 -19.51 1.17
N TYR A 130 -5.06 -18.35 1.46
CA TYR A 130 -6.43 -18.00 1.15
C TYR A 130 -6.51 -16.98 0.01
N GLN A 131 -7.28 -17.30 -1.02
CA GLN A 131 -7.66 -16.35 -2.07
C GLN A 131 -9.12 -15.95 -1.88
N LYS A 132 -9.37 -14.68 -1.56
CA LYS A 132 -10.73 -14.11 -1.51
C LYS A 132 -11.41 -14.32 -2.88
N PRO A 133 -12.56 -15.00 -2.95
CA PRO A 133 -13.33 -15.09 -4.17
C PRO A 133 -13.71 -13.68 -4.66
N VAL A 134 -13.67 -13.48 -5.97
CA VAL A 134 -14.15 -12.23 -6.57
C VAL A 134 -15.66 -12.40 -6.80
N PRO A 135 -16.52 -11.58 -6.17
CA PRO A 135 -17.96 -11.66 -6.38
C PRO A 135 -18.34 -11.45 -7.84
N LYS A 136 -19.50 -11.98 -8.26
CA LYS A 136 -20.02 -11.78 -9.62
C LYS A 136 -20.15 -10.27 -9.90
N GLY A 137 -19.66 -9.84 -11.05
CA GLY A 137 -19.69 -8.43 -11.47
C GLY A 137 -18.59 -7.56 -10.89
N LYS A 138 -17.66 -8.12 -10.10
CA LYS A 138 -16.46 -7.43 -9.62
C LYS A 138 -15.21 -7.94 -10.30
N THR A 139 -14.14 -7.15 -10.23
CA THR A 139 -12.84 -7.47 -10.85
C THR A 139 -11.70 -7.34 -9.84
N ARG A 140 -10.49 -7.77 -10.21
CA ARG A 140 -9.32 -7.72 -9.32
C ARG A 140 -8.04 -7.51 -10.13
N ASN A 141 -7.17 -6.65 -9.61
CA ASN A 141 -5.79 -6.51 -10.09
C ASN A 141 -4.98 -7.77 -9.75
N ILE A 142 -4.24 -8.33 -10.70
CA ILE A 142 -3.49 -9.57 -10.50
C ILE A 142 -2.06 -9.26 -10.04
N PHE A 143 -1.46 -8.23 -10.63
CA PHE A 143 -0.12 -7.75 -10.34
C PHE A 143 -0.14 -6.27 -9.96
N ALA A 144 0.93 -5.82 -9.29
CA ALA A 144 1.07 -4.42 -8.90
C ALA A 144 0.99 -3.46 -10.09
N VAL A 145 1.42 -3.87 -11.30
CA VAL A 145 1.30 -3.06 -12.51
C VAL A 145 -0.15 -2.76 -12.89
N ASP A 146 -1.07 -3.71 -12.68
CA ASP A 146 -2.51 -3.51 -12.95
C ASP A 146 -3.09 -2.46 -11.99
N LEU A 147 -2.62 -2.48 -10.73
CA LEU A 147 -3.00 -1.49 -9.73
C LEU A 147 -2.41 -0.11 -10.05
N VAL A 148 -1.16 -0.03 -10.52
CA VAL A 148 -0.57 1.24 -10.99
C VAL A 148 -1.39 1.81 -12.14
N HIS A 149 -1.79 0.99 -13.12
CA HIS A 149 -2.69 1.44 -14.20
C HIS A 149 -4.01 1.96 -13.65
N GLN A 150 -4.66 1.24 -12.74
CA GLN A 150 -5.91 1.73 -12.13
C GLN A 150 -5.72 3.09 -11.44
N ILE A 151 -4.67 3.28 -10.64
CA ILE A 151 -4.41 4.55 -9.96
C ILE A 151 -4.11 5.66 -10.99
N SER A 152 -3.35 5.34 -12.04
CA SER A 152 -3.04 6.27 -13.12
C SER A 152 -4.30 6.68 -13.89
N ASP A 153 -5.18 5.75 -14.21
CA ASP A 153 -6.47 6.02 -14.85
C ASP A 153 -7.30 6.99 -13.99
N MET A 154 -7.38 6.78 -12.68
CA MET A 154 -8.09 7.69 -11.77
C MET A 154 -7.46 9.09 -11.75
N ASN A 155 -6.14 9.19 -11.83
CA ASN A 155 -5.44 10.47 -11.94
C ASN A 155 -5.75 11.23 -13.24
N HIS A 156 -6.30 10.54 -14.25
CA HIS A 156 -6.81 11.12 -15.49
C HIS A 156 -8.35 11.23 -15.51
N GLY A 157 -9.02 10.98 -14.38
CA GLY A 157 -10.48 11.02 -14.26
C GLY A 157 -11.18 9.81 -14.89
N ILE A 158 -10.45 8.71 -15.13
CA ILE A 158 -10.99 7.46 -15.69
C ILE A 158 -11.25 6.49 -14.54
N TYR A 159 -12.52 6.26 -14.26
CA TYR A 159 -13.00 5.35 -13.21
C TYR A 159 -13.51 4.03 -13.81
N LEU A 160 -13.67 3.00 -12.97
CA LEU A 160 -14.14 1.68 -13.40
C LEU A 160 -15.51 1.73 -14.07
N VAL A 161 -16.40 2.55 -13.52
CA VAL A 161 -17.68 2.93 -14.11
C VAL A 161 -17.56 4.38 -14.55
N GLN A 162 -17.83 4.66 -15.83
CA GLN A 162 -17.76 6.03 -16.30
C GLN A 162 -18.85 6.87 -15.67
N GLU A 163 -18.43 7.84 -14.87
CA GLU A 163 -19.31 8.85 -14.31
C GLU A 163 -19.18 10.16 -15.11
N PRO A 164 -20.32 10.79 -15.49
CA PRO A 164 -20.28 12.08 -16.15
C PRO A 164 -19.65 13.13 -15.21
N ASN A 165 -18.63 13.83 -15.69
CA ASN A 165 -17.87 14.85 -14.94
C ASN A 165 -17.05 14.31 -13.77
N ALA A 166 -16.57 13.06 -13.86
CA ALA A 166 -15.63 12.53 -12.88
C ALA A 166 -14.39 13.42 -12.75
N SER A 167 -14.09 13.85 -11.52
CA SER A 167 -12.91 14.68 -11.23
C SER A 167 -11.68 13.78 -11.11
N PRO A 168 -10.52 14.16 -11.68
CA PRO A 168 -9.30 13.37 -11.53
C PRO A 168 -8.81 13.37 -10.08
N THR A 169 -8.22 12.25 -9.67
CA THR A 169 -7.35 12.22 -8.49
C THR A 169 -5.94 12.74 -8.84
N ASN A 170 -5.02 12.79 -7.88
CA ASN A 170 -3.66 13.27 -8.15
C ASN A 170 -2.57 12.52 -7.36
N PHE A 171 -2.67 11.20 -7.27
CA PHE A 171 -1.74 10.38 -6.48
C PHE A 171 -0.33 10.32 -7.08
N CYS A 172 0.67 10.43 -6.21
CA CYS A 172 2.05 10.00 -6.42
C CYS A 172 2.15 8.50 -6.11
N ILE A 173 2.58 7.72 -7.09
CA ILE A 173 2.50 6.25 -7.04
C ILE A 173 3.87 5.66 -6.74
N GLY A 174 4.05 5.06 -5.57
CA GLY A 174 5.22 4.25 -5.25
C GLY A 174 5.02 2.78 -5.63
N VAL A 175 6.11 2.07 -5.93
CA VAL A 175 6.11 0.60 -6.11
C VAL A 175 7.30 -0.06 -5.42
N ALA A 176 7.18 -1.36 -5.12
CA ALA A 176 8.30 -2.12 -4.54
C ALA A 176 9.37 -2.52 -5.59
N GLY A 177 10.64 -2.53 -5.22
CA GLY A 177 11.77 -3.10 -5.96
C GLY A 177 12.53 -4.13 -5.12
N TYR A 178 13.25 -5.06 -5.76
CA TYR A 178 13.95 -6.14 -5.05
C TYR A 178 15.40 -6.24 -5.53
N PRO A 179 16.36 -5.64 -4.80
CA PRO A 179 17.78 -5.68 -5.18
C PRO A 179 18.33 -7.12 -5.33
N GLU A 180 17.77 -8.05 -4.55
CA GLU A 180 18.15 -9.46 -4.57
C GLU A 180 17.19 -10.37 -5.37
N LYS A 181 16.39 -9.78 -6.27
CA LYS A 181 15.30 -10.45 -7.03
C LYS A 181 14.13 -10.87 -6.14
N HIS A 182 12.90 -10.63 -6.59
CA HIS A 182 11.73 -11.23 -5.94
C HIS A 182 11.83 -12.78 -5.93
N PHE A 183 11.49 -13.42 -4.81
CA PHE A 183 11.65 -14.88 -4.68
C PHE A 183 10.83 -15.69 -5.71
N GLU A 184 9.66 -15.18 -6.13
CA GLU A 184 8.85 -15.79 -7.20
C GLU A 184 9.33 -15.50 -8.63
N ALA A 185 10.28 -14.57 -8.84
CA ALA A 185 10.80 -14.28 -10.18
C ALA A 185 11.83 -15.34 -10.61
N PRO A 186 11.86 -15.74 -11.90
CA PRO A 186 12.78 -16.78 -12.37
C PRO A 186 14.25 -16.35 -12.33
N ASN A 187 14.55 -15.08 -12.58
CA ASN A 187 15.89 -14.48 -12.53
C ASN A 187 15.77 -12.96 -12.33
N ILE A 188 16.92 -12.28 -12.11
CA ILE A 188 16.97 -10.84 -11.82
C ILE A 188 16.54 -10.00 -13.02
N GLU A 189 16.82 -10.46 -14.24
CA GLU A 189 16.48 -9.77 -15.49
C GLU A 189 14.96 -9.65 -15.65
N ILE A 190 14.22 -10.72 -15.36
CA ILE A 190 12.75 -10.71 -15.40
C ILE A 190 12.16 -9.86 -14.27
N ASP A 191 12.79 -9.85 -13.10
CA ASP A 191 12.33 -9.02 -11.99
C ASP A 191 12.50 -7.52 -12.30
N ILE A 192 13.66 -7.13 -12.84
CA ILE A 192 13.92 -5.77 -13.33
C ILE A 192 12.97 -5.42 -14.48
N LEU A 193 12.72 -6.32 -15.43
CA LEU A 193 11.76 -6.09 -16.51
C LEU A 193 10.35 -5.82 -15.97
N ASN A 194 9.93 -6.54 -14.93
CA ASN A 194 8.63 -6.31 -14.30
C ASN A 194 8.61 -5.02 -13.45
N LEU A 195 9.73 -4.63 -12.84
CA LEU A 195 9.88 -3.31 -12.22
C LEU A 195 9.74 -2.21 -13.27
N LYS A 196 10.42 -2.33 -14.41
CA LYS A 196 10.30 -1.40 -15.53
C LYS A 196 8.86 -1.25 -16.00
N LYS A 197 8.11 -2.34 -16.16
CA LYS A 197 6.69 -2.27 -16.53
C LYS A 197 5.86 -1.45 -15.54
N LYS A 198 6.14 -1.53 -14.23
CA LYS A 198 5.46 -0.70 -13.23
C LYS A 198 5.83 0.78 -13.34
N VAL A 199 7.09 1.08 -13.63
CA VAL A 199 7.55 2.45 -13.89
C VAL A 199 6.88 3.01 -15.15
N ASP A 200 6.92 2.27 -16.25
CA ASP A 200 6.31 2.64 -17.52
C ASP A 200 4.78 2.82 -17.40
N ALA A 201 4.13 2.10 -16.48
CA ALA A 201 2.70 2.23 -16.18
C ALA A 201 2.34 3.51 -15.39
N GLY A 202 3.33 4.25 -14.86
CA GLY A 202 3.11 5.51 -14.16
C GLY A 202 3.61 5.55 -12.71
N ALA A 203 4.40 4.58 -12.24
CA ALA A 203 5.03 4.69 -10.93
C ALA A 203 6.05 5.84 -10.89
N SER A 204 5.98 6.64 -9.83
CA SER A 204 6.79 7.85 -9.62
C SER A 204 8.07 7.59 -8.82
N TYR A 205 8.07 6.58 -7.93
CA TYR A 205 9.24 6.20 -7.14
C TYR A 205 9.24 4.70 -6.79
N VAL A 206 10.40 4.20 -6.37
CA VAL A 206 10.60 2.79 -6.01
C VAL A 206 11.12 2.70 -4.58
N VAL A 207 10.54 1.80 -3.78
CA VAL A 207 11.04 1.43 -2.44
C VAL A 207 11.61 0.02 -2.52
N SER A 208 12.88 -0.16 -2.16
CA SER A 208 13.49 -1.48 -2.16
C SER A 208 13.02 -2.32 -0.98
N GLN A 209 12.98 -3.65 -1.15
CA GLN A 209 12.93 -4.57 -0.02
C GLN A 209 14.15 -4.38 0.90
N LEU A 210 13.98 -4.69 2.18
CA LEU A 210 15.09 -4.71 3.14
C LEU A 210 16.23 -5.60 2.63
N GLY A 211 17.47 -5.18 2.89
CA GLY A 211 18.67 -5.94 2.58
C GLY A 211 19.76 -5.64 3.59
N PHE A 212 20.70 -6.57 3.73
CA PHE A 212 21.85 -6.43 4.65
C PHE A 212 23.18 -6.30 3.91
N ASP A 213 23.20 -6.48 2.59
CA ASP A 213 24.37 -6.36 1.74
C ASP A 213 24.18 -5.18 0.78
N ASN A 214 24.92 -4.08 1.04
CA ASN A 214 24.88 -2.88 0.21
C ASN A 214 25.35 -3.14 -1.23
N ILE A 215 26.19 -4.15 -1.46
CA ILE A 215 26.64 -4.50 -2.82
C ILE A 215 25.42 -4.90 -3.67
N LYS A 216 24.46 -5.63 -3.08
CA LYS A 216 23.22 -6.01 -3.77
C LYS A 216 22.35 -4.82 -4.15
N TYR A 217 22.40 -3.74 -3.38
CA TYR A 217 21.67 -2.52 -3.67
C TYR A 217 22.28 -1.72 -4.83
N PHE A 218 23.62 -1.69 -4.94
CA PHE A 218 24.34 -0.88 -5.93
C PHE A 218 24.62 -1.58 -7.27
N SER A 219 24.61 -2.91 -7.32
CA SER A 219 24.89 -3.72 -8.51
C SER A 219 23.69 -3.81 -9.45
#